data_AF-A0A523GA93-F1
#
_entry.id   AF-A0A523GA93-F1
#
_cell.length_a   1.000
_cell.length_b   1.000
_cell.length_c   1.000
_cell.angle_alpha   90.00
_cell.angle_beta   90.00
_cell.angle_gamma   90.00
#
_symmetry.space_group_name_H-M   'P 1'
#
loop_
_entity.id
_entity.type
_entity.pdbx_description
1 polymer ?
#
loop_
_entity_poly.entity_id
_entity_poly.type
_entity_poly.pdbx_seq_one_letter_code
_entity_poly.pdbx_strand_id
1 'polypeptide(L)'
;MRIDDHILAGYLAGELSEEQREAVTQELIRDHSLREWLKLATEALAAAEQESSLGPKMRLLETNMPATPDRLSADRHSIPSSGKVRRAI
;
A
#
# COMPACT_ATOMS: atom_id res chain seq x y z
N MET A 1 14.14 9.16 -30.24
CA MET A 1 13.94 10.29 -29.30
C MET A 1 14.19 9.75 -27.91
N ARG A 2 14.92 10.44 -27.02
CA ARG A 2 15.08 9.92 -25.64
C ARG A 2 13.87 10.34 -24.82
N ILE A 3 13.13 9.37 -24.29
CA ILE A 3 11.98 9.63 -23.41
C ILE A 3 12.52 9.67 -21.99
N ASP A 4 12.48 10.86 -21.40
CA ASP A 4 12.83 11.09 -20.00
C ASP A 4 11.54 11.17 -19.15
N ASP A 5 11.66 11.05 -17.83
CA ASP A 5 10.55 10.96 -16.89
C ASP A 5 9.53 12.11 -17.02
N HIS A 6 10.01 13.32 -17.34
CA HIS A 6 9.14 14.49 -17.55
C HIS A 6 8.22 14.34 -18.77
N ILE A 7 8.73 13.76 -19.85
CA ILE A 7 7.94 13.54 -21.07
C ILE A 7 6.89 12.46 -20.81
N LEU A 8 7.23 11.40 -20.08
CA LEU A 8 6.24 10.37 -19.75
C LEU A 8 5.19 10.88 -18.75
N ALA A 9 5.58 11.70 -17.77
CA ALA A 9 4.64 12.35 -16.87
C ALA A 9 3.67 13.26 -17.64
N GLY A 10 4.18 14.07 -18.58
CA GLY A 10 3.33 14.88 -19.46
C GLY A 10 2.42 14.04 -20.35
N TYR A 11 2.89 12.88 -20.81
CA TYR A 11 2.08 11.93 -21.60
C TYR A 11 0.92 11.37 -20.77
N LEU A 12 1.17 10.99 -19.52
CA LEU A 12 0.14 10.52 -18.57
C LEU A 12 -0.85 11.63 -18.19
N ALA A 13 -0.37 12.85 -18.00
CA ALA A 13 -1.21 14.01 -17.68
C ALA A 13 -2.00 14.56 -18.88
N GLY A 14 -1.68 14.13 -20.10
CA GLY A 14 -2.30 14.63 -21.33
C GLY A 14 -1.85 16.04 -21.73
N GLU A 15 -0.72 16.51 -21.19
CA GLU A 15 -0.19 17.87 -21.39
C GLU A 15 0.75 18.00 -22.60
N LEU A 16 1.11 16.89 -23.24
CA LEU A 16 1.98 16.89 -24.42
C LEU A 16 1.28 17.45 -25.65
N SER A 17 2.06 18.08 -26.53
CA SER A 17 1.61 18.41 -27.88
C SER A 17 1.29 17.13 -28.68
N GLU A 18 0.49 17.27 -29.73
CA GLU A 18 0.12 16.15 -30.60
C GLU A 18 1.36 15.46 -31.21
N GLU A 19 2.31 16.25 -31.72
CA GLU A 19 3.57 15.75 -32.27
C GLU A 19 4.41 14.98 -31.23
N GLN A 20 4.48 15.49 -29.99
CA GLN A 20 5.18 14.81 -28.90
C GLN A 20 4.49 13.51 -28.50
N ARG A 21 3.15 13.51 -28.45
CA ARG A 21 2.34 12.34 -28.13
C ARG A 21 2.53 11.24 -29.17
N GLU A 22 2.54 11.59 -30.45
CA GLU A 22 2.83 10.64 -31.53
C GLU A 22 4.24 10.06 -31.43
N ALA A 23 5.25 10.91 -31.17
CA ALA A 23 6.62 10.46 -30.99
C ALA A 23 6.78 9.51 -29.79
N VAL A 24 6.14 9.81 -28.66
CA VAL A 24 6.12 8.94 -27.47
C VAL A 24 5.41 7.61 -27.78
N THR A 25 4.28 7.66 -28.49
CA THR A 25 3.52 6.46 -28.88
C THR A 25 4.35 5.55 -29.78
N GLN A 26 5.09 6.11 -30.74
CA GLN A 26 5.96 5.35 -31.64
C GLN A 26 7.10 4.64 -30.89
N GLU A 27 7.72 5.32 -29.91
CA GLU A 27 8.75 4.70 -29.07
C GLU A 27 8.17 3.63 -28.13
N LEU A 28 6.99 3.86 -27.55
CA LEU A 28 6.28 2.86 -26.74
C LEU A 28 5.92 1.61 -27.56
N ILE A 29 5.62 1.74 -28.85
CA ILE A 29 5.37 0.57 -29.72
C ILE A 29 6.66 -0.24 -29.93
N ARG A 30 7.81 0.42 -30.02
CA ARG A 30 9.10 -0.20 -30.33
C ARG A 30 9.78 -0.81 -29.10
N ASP A 31 9.70 -0.16 -27.95
CA ASP A 31 10.41 -0.57 -26.74
C ASP A 31 9.47 -1.23 -25.72
N HIS A 32 9.72 -2.51 -25.45
CA HIS A 32 8.98 -3.27 -24.44
C HIS A 32 9.24 -2.80 -23.01
N SER A 33 10.47 -2.44 -22.68
CA SER A 33 10.87 -2.01 -21.34
C SER A 33 10.15 -0.74 -20.95
N LEU A 34 10.00 0.17 -21.92
CA LEU A 34 9.27 1.43 -21.75
C LEU A 34 7.77 1.19 -21.47
N ARG A 35 7.17 0.18 -22.12
CA ARG A 35 5.77 -0.21 -21.85
C ARG A 35 5.58 -0.78 -20.45
N GLU A 36 6.49 -1.64 -20.01
CA GLU A 36 6.43 -2.19 -18.64
C GLU A 36 6.58 -1.07 -17.60
N TRP A 37 7.47 -0.11 -17.86
CA TRP A 37 7.62 1.04 -16.98
C TRP A 37 6.37 1.92 -16.94
N LEU A 38 5.77 2.22 -18.10
CA LEU A 38 4.50 2.94 -18.19
C LEU A 38 3.38 2.21 -17.44
N LYS A 39 3.29 0.89 -17.60
CA LYS A 39 2.30 0.06 -16.89
C LYS A 39 2.46 0.18 -15.37
N LEU A 40 3.68 0.03 -14.86
CA LEU A 40 3.97 0.14 -13.43
C LEU A 40 3.65 1.54 -12.89
N ALA A 41 3.94 2.60 -13.66
CA ALA A 41 3.57 3.96 -13.30
C ALA A 41 2.04 4.15 -13.22
N THR A 42 1.28 3.59 -14.17
CA THR A 42 -0.20 3.65 -14.14
C THR A 42 -0.81 2.86 -12.99
N GLU A 43 -0.25 1.69 -12.66
CA GLU A 43 -0.69 0.89 -11.51
C GLU A 43 -0.41 1.60 -10.18
N ALA A 44 0.77 2.23 -10.05
CA ALA A 44 1.11 3.02 -8.87
C ALA A 44 0.20 4.24 -8.70
N LEU A 45 -0.14 4.93 -9.81
CA LEU A 45 -1.08 6.04 -9.79
C LEU A 45 -2.47 5.60 -9.34
N ALA A 46 -2.99 4.50 -9.91
CA ALA A 46 -4.28 3.95 -9.54
C ALA A 46 -4.33 3.51 -8.06
N ALA A 47 -3.25 2.94 -7.53
CA ALA A 47 -3.13 2.58 -6.13
C ALA A 47 -3.16 3.82 -5.21
N ALA A 48 -2.47 4.90 -5.59
CA ALA A 48 -2.48 6.16 -4.84
C ALA A 48 -3.88 6.82 -4.84
N GLU A 49 -4.61 6.75 -5.96
CA GLU A 49 -5.99 7.26 -6.04
C GLU A 49 -6.96 6.45 -5.18
N GLN A 50 -6.80 5.12 -5.11
CA GLN A 50 -7.60 4.27 -4.23
C GLN A 50 -7.35 4.57 -2.75
N GLU A 51 -6.11 4.85 -2.36
CA GLU A 51 -5.79 5.27 -0.99
C GLU A 51 -6.41 6.62 -0.65
N SER A 52 -6.55 7.53 -1.62
CA SER A 52 -7.26 8.80 -1.43
C SER A 52 -8.78 8.67 -1.35
N SER A 53 -9.37 7.63 -1.98
CA SER A 53 -10.81 7.33 -1.94
C SER A 53 -11.24 6.70 -0.61
N LEU A 54 -10.34 5.95 0.03
CA LEU A 54 -10.45 5.57 1.42
C LEU A 54 -10.06 6.76 2.29
N GLY A 55 -11.00 7.68 2.54
CA GLY A 55 -10.81 8.78 3.49
C GLY A 55 -10.19 8.31 4.83
N PRO A 56 -9.74 9.21 5.72
CA PRO A 56 -8.79 8.94 6.82
C PRO A 56 -9.26 8.01 7.97
N LYS A 57 -10.12 7.02 7.70
CA LYS A 57 -10.84 6.18 8.66
C LYS A 57 -10.61 4.67 8.53
N MET A 58 -9.68 4.18 7.70
CA MET A 58 -9.43 2.73 7.60
C MET A 58 -8.01 2.28 7.93
N ARG A 59 -7.29 2.97 8.84
CA ARG A 59 -6.07 2.42 9.48
C ARG A 59 -6.34 1.61 10.75
N LEU A 60 -7.46 0.91 10.85
CA LEU A 60 -7.82 0.20 12.07
C LEU A 60 -8.56 -1.10 11.80
N LEU A 61 -7.99 -1.98 10.98
CA LEU A 61 -8.36 -3.40 10.94
C LEU A 61 -7.29 -4.23 10.20
N GLU A 62 -6.07 -4.21 10.72
CA GLU A 62 -5.13 -5.31 10.52
C GLU A 62 -4.78 -5.90 11.88
N THR A 63 -5.66 -6.77 12.37
CA THR A 63 -5.29 -7.78 13.36
C THR A 63 -5.95 -9.09 12.98
N ASN A 64 -5.66 -9.55 11.76
CA ASN A 64 -5.86 -10.95 11.39
C ASN A 64 -4.70 -11.76 11.97
N MET A 65 -4.80 -12.10 13.26
CA MET A 65 -4.09 -13.25 13.80
C MET A 65 -5.04 -14.45 13.74
N PRO A 66 -4.63 -15.59 13.16
CA PRO A 66 -5.50 -16.74 12.94
C PRO A 66 -5.93 -17.36 14.26
N ALA A 67 -7.21 -17.71 14.36
CA ALA A 67 -7.77 -18.48 15.45
C ALA A 67 -7.02 -19.81 15.61
N THR A 68 -6.32 -19.98 16.72
CA THR A 68 -5.79 -21.27 17.17
C THR A 68 -6.85 -21.97 18.03
N PRO A 69 -7.45 -23.09 17.58
CA PRO A 69 -8.40 -23.84 18.38
C PRO A 69 -7.66 -24.94 19.14
N ASP A 70 -6.94 -24.61 20.21
CA ASP A 70 -6.43 -25.66 21.10
C ASP A 70 -6.05 -25.17 22.51
N ARG A 71 -7.04 -24.77 23.30
CA ARG A 71 -6.87 -24.78 24.76
C ARG A 71 -8.11 -25.36 25.42
N LEU A 72 -8.06 -26.68 25.55
CA LEU A 72 -8.80 -27.47 26.52
C LEU A 72 -8.89 -26.72 27.85
N SER A 73 -10.11 -26.42 28.28
CA SER A 73 -10.43 -25.95 29.63
C SER A 73 -9.94 -26.96 30.66
N ALA A 74 -8.73 -26.77 31.16
CA ALA A 74 -8.19 -27.45 32.31
C ALA A 74 -7.47 -26.41 33.18
N ASP A 75 -8.20 -25.86 34.14
CA ASP A 75 -7.78 -25.80 35.55
C ASP A 75 -8.76 -24.89 36.30
N ARG A 76 -9.71 -25.48 37.01
CA ARG A 76 -9.61 -25.83 38.44
C ARG A 76 -9.43 -24.58 39.31
N HIS A 77 -10.52 -24.26 40.00
CA HIS A 77 -10.54 -23.52 41.25
C HIS A 77 -9.32 -23.84 42.14
N SER A 78 -8.62 -22.81 42.60
CA SER A 78 -8.20 -22.65 44.00
C SER A 78 -7.54 -21.29 44.24
N ILE A 79 -7.70 -20.80 45.48
CA ILE A 79 -7.72 -19.41 45.93
C ILE A 79 -6.31 -18.95 46.43
N PRO A 80 -6.15 -17.84 47.20
CA PRO A 80 -5.28 -16.69 46.90
C PRO A 80 -3.93 -16.72 47.68
N SER A 81 -2.98 -15.83 47.35
CA SER A 81 -1.85 -15.59 48.28
C SER A 81 -1.23 -14.20 48.17
N SER A 82 -1.44 -13.44 49.26
CA SER A 82 -0.47 -12.62 49.99
C SER A 82 0.41 -11.60 49.24
N GLY A 83 0.10 -10.31 49.43
CA GLY A 83 0.88 -9.18 48.91
C GLY A 83 0.96 -7.99 49.87
N LYS A 84 1.69 -8.19 50.98
CA LYS A 84 2.55 -7.22 51.70
C LYS A 84 1.94 -5.96 52.37
N VAL A 85 2.13 -5.93 53.69
CA VAL A 85 1.79 -4.90 54.67
C VAL A 85 2.57 -3.60 54.45
N ARG A 86 1.86 -2.45 54.51
CA ARG A 86 2.40 -1.09 54.50
C ARG A 86 3.13 -0.79 55.82
N ARG A 87 4.30 -0.16 55.76
CA ARG A 87 4.93 0.53 56.90
C ARG A 87 5.06 2.01 56.53
N ALA A 88 4.28 2.85 57.17
CA ALA A 88 4.49 4.29 57.23
C ALA A 88 4.95 4.62 58.66
N ILE A 89 5.95 5.49 58.77
CA ILE A 89 6.46 6.05 60.03
C ILE A 89 5.57 7.23 60.40
#